data_AF-A0A929HEN6-F1
#
_entry.id   AF-A0A929HEN6-F1
#
_cell.length_a   1.000
_cell.length_b   1.000
_cell.length_c   1.000
_cell.angle_alpha   90.00
_cell.angle_beta   90.00
_cell.angle_gamma   90.00
#
_symmetry.space_group_name_H-M   'P 1'
#
loop_
_entity.id
_entity.type
_entity.pdbx_description
1 polymer ?
#
loop_
_entity_poly.entity_id
_entity_poly.type
_entity_poly.pdbx_seq_one_letter_code
_entity_poly.pdbx_strand_id
1 'polypeptide(L)'
;MKARYLDGVKVLTCLLVLLPSVVFAGATLQVKGQADISIWMNKEFIGKTVKEDGGLIVTDLAAGEYELKAAKPGYEPIKKVVTVKDSQAIEWTITLQEPVMKAEDAVIRLESSMIKSGPVGTIVVRSIPLNAEVFLDGKSFGVTDRKLLYVPAARHELKLVFQGRELVADFDLQKDETHFLMADFKQGRIESQTMMMAS
;
A
#
# COMPACT_ATOMS: atom_id res chain seq x y z
N MET A 1 -74.34 -38.79 9.77
CA MET A 1 -73.65 -37.91 8.80
C MET A 1 -73.22 -36.62 9.50
N LYS A 2 -71.91 -36.34 9.44
CA LYS A 2 -71.16 -35.09 9.70
C LYS A 2 -71.27 -34.38 11.07
N ALA A 3 -70.15 -34.48 11.82
CA ALA A 3 -69.70 -33.56 12.86
C ALA A 3 -69.46 -32.14 12.31
N ARG A 4 -69.62 -31.12 13.15
CA ARG A 4 -69.08 -29.76 12.94
C ARG A 4 -68.32 -29.32 14.18
N TYR A 5 -67.13 -28.79 13.92
CA TYR A 5 -66.01 -28.51 14.82
C TYR A 5 -66.09 -27.08 15.35
N LEU A 6 -65.54 -26.84 16.55
CA LEU A 6 -65.49 -25.55 17.28
C LEU A 6 -64.43 -24.60 16.70
N ASP A 7 -64.77 -23.32 16.54
CA ASP A 7 -63.83 -22.27 16.12
C ASP A 7 -63.02 -21.73 17.30
N GLY A 8 -61.70 -21.89 17.19
CA GLY A 8 -60.72 -21.50 18.19
C GLY A 8 -60.20 -20.07 18.02
N VAL A 9 -60.07 -19.37 19.15
CA VAL A 9 -59.20 -18.20 19.27
C VAL A 9 -57.82 -18.72 19.68
N LYS A 10 -56.87 -18.70 18.74
CA LYS A 10 -55.45 -18.96 19.04
C LYS A 10 -54.90 -17.76 19.81
N VAL A 11 -54.66 -17.93 21.10
CA VAL A 11 -53.84 -17.03 21.91
C VAL A 11 -52.42 -17.12 21.35
N LEU A 12 -51.98 -16.06 20.67
CA LEU A 12 -50.63 -15.94 20.13
C LEU A 12 -49.70 -15.54 21.29
N THR A 13 -49.18 -16.54 22.00
CA THR A 13 -48.16 -16.35 23.02
C THR A 13 -46.87 -15.90 22.32
N CYS A 14 -46.58 -14.60 22.33
CA CYS A 14 -45.27 -14.08 21.97
C CYS A 14 -44.25 -14.53 23.01
N LEU A 15 -43.55 -15.63 22.72
CA LEU A 15 -42.35 -16.04 23.45
C LEU A 15 -41.23 -15.03 23.12
N LEU A 16 -41.08 -14.02 23.95
CA LEU A 16 -39.93 -13.12 23.92
C LEU A 16 -38.70 -13.91 24.41
N VAL A 17 -37.96 -14.52 23.49
CA VAL A 17 -36.70 -15.20 23.80
C VAL A 17 -35.65 -14.12 24.07
N LEU A 18 -35.46 -13.77 25.35
CA LEU A 18 -34.29 -13.04 25.84
C LEU A 18 -33.08 -13.97 25.68
N LEU A 19 -32.44 -13.94 24.51
CA LEU A 19 -31.15 -14.58 24.34
C LEU A 19 -30.14 -13.83 25.24
N PRO A 20 -29.45 -14.52 26.18
CA PRO A 20 -28.34 -13.89 26.88
C PRO A 20 -27.33 -13.48 25.81
N SER A 21 -26.97 -12.20 25.78
CA SER A 21 -25.87 -11.70 24.96
C SER A 21 -24.61 -12.41 25.44
N VAL A 22 -24.24 -13.52 24.79
CA VAL A 22 -22.98 -14.19 25.09
C VAL A 22 -21.89 -13.25 24.59
N VAL A 23 -21.32 -12.48 25.52
CA VAL A 23 -20.09 -11.74 25.30
C VAL A 23 -18.99 -12.79 25.27
N PHE A 24 -18.73 -13.35 24.09
CA PHE A 24 -17.49 -14.09 23.89
C PHE A 24 -16.37 -13.06 24.01
N ALA A 25 -15.53 -13.19 25.04
CA ALA A 25 -14.28 -12.44 25.13
C ALA A 25 -13.37 -12.95 24.00
N GLY A 26 -13.55 -12.43 22.80
CA GLY A 26 -12.85 -12.94 21.63
C GLY A 26 -11.36 -12.61 21.70
N ALA A 27 -10.60 -13.30 20.87
CA ALA A 27 -9.17 -13.09 20.77
C ALA A 27 -8.84 -11.68 20.25
N THR A 28 -7.62 -11.22 20.56
CA THR A 28 -7.13 -9.91 20.12
C THR A 28 -5.94 -10.08 19.18
N LEU A 29 -5.96 -9.38 18.06
CA LEU A 29 -4.82 -9.25 17.15
C LEU A 29 -4.28 -7.81 17.23
N GLN A 30 -3.03 -7.66 17.63
CA GLN A 30 -2.28 -6.41 17.48
C GLN A 30 -1.38 -6.50 16.25
N VAL A 31 -1.58 -5.59 15.30
CA VAL A 31 -0.75 -5.43 14.13
C VAL A 31 0.18 -4.24 14.35
N LYS A 32 1.46 -4.49 14.61
CA LYS A 32 2.47 -3.43 14.81
C LYS A 32 3.13 -3.05 13.50
N GLY A 33 3.39 -1.77 13.28
CA GLY A 33 4.08 -1.30 12.09
C GLY A 33 4.11 0.22 12.01
N GLN A 34 4.73 0.75 10.95
CA GLN A 34 4.65 2.17 10.63
C GLN A 34 3.19 2.60 10.45
N ALA A 35 2.89 3.90 10.61
CA ALA A 35 1.56 4.42 10.33
C ALA A 35 1.18 4.32 8.84
N ASP A 36 -0.13 4.42 8.57
CA ASP A 36 -0.76 4.40 7.25
C ASP A 36 -0.65 3.07 6.48
N ILE A 37 -0.32 1.96 7.15
CA ILE A 37 -0.37 0.63 6.51
C ILE A 37 -1.82 0.16 6.53
N SER A 38 -2.38 -0.10 5.35
CA SER A 38 -3.73 -0.62 5.20
C SER A 38 -3.74 -2.13 5.47
N ILE A 39 -4.68 -2.58 6.31
CA ILE A 39 -4.79 -3.98 6.73
C ILE A 39 -6.10 -4.57 6.24
N TRP A 40 -6.01 -5.76 5.65
CA TRP A 40 -7.15 -6.59 5.31
C TRP A 40 -7.08 -7.92 6.05
N MET A 41 -8.25 -8.44 6.41
CA MET A 41 -8.45 -9.74 7.00
C MET A 41 -9.48 -10.50 6.18
N ASN A 42 -9.13 -11.69 5.69
CA ASN A 42 -10.00 -12.50 4.82
C ASN A 42 -10.57 -11.72 3.61
N LYS A 43 -9.72 -10.86 3.02
CA LYS A 43 -10.00 -9.95 1.90
C LYS A 43 -10.86 -8.72 2.26
N GLU A 44 -11.41 -8.63 3.46
CA GLU A 44 -12.13 -7.45 3.94
C GLU A 44 -11.16 -6.40 4.52
N PHE A 45 -11.40 -5.12 4.24
CA PHE A 45 -10.59 -4.03 4.77
C PHE A 45 -11.01 -3.74 6.22
N ILE A 46 -10.07 -3.83 7.16
CA ILE A 46 -10.36 -3.68 8.60
C ILE A 46 -9.82 -2.39 9.22
N GLY A 47 -8.90 -1.70 8.53
CA GLY A 47 -8.38 -0.42 9.00
C GLY A 47 -6.96 -0.11 8.57
N LYS A 48 -6.40 0.94 9.17
CA LYS A 48 -5.00 1.34 8.98
C LYS A 48 -4.26 1.35 10.31
N THR A 49 -2.95 1.12 10.28
CA THR A 49 -2.09 1.32 11.44
C THR A 49 -1.96 2.80 11.79
N VAL A 50 -2.05 3.11 13.09
CA VAL A 50 -1.95 4.46 13.66
C VAL A 50 -0.70 4.51 14.55
N LYS A 51 0.06 5.61 14.49
CA LYS A 51 1.35 5.70 15.22
C LYS A 51 1.12 5.75 16.72
N GLU A 52 0.10 6.48 17.14
CA GLU A 52 -0.29 6.75 18.53
C GLU A 52 -0.74 5.47 19.23
N ASP A 53 -1.40 4.57 18.49
CA ASP A 53 -1.88 3.27 18.99
C ASP A 53 -0.82 2.15 18.89
N GLY A 54 0.38 2.50 18.38
CA GLY A 54 1.44 1.53 18.12
C GLY A 54 1.10 0.50 17.03
N GLY A 55 0.10 0.77 16.18
CA GLY A 55 -0.39 -0.18 15.19
C GLY A 55 -1.89 -0.12 14.92
N LEU A 56 -2.48 -1.29 14.62
CA LEU A 56 -3.92 -1.52 14.54
C LEU A 56 -4.27 -2.64 15.54
N ILE A 57 -5.32 -2.44 16.33
CA ILE A 57 -5.81 -3.44 17.30
C ILE A 57 -7.18 -3.94 16.82
N VAL A 58 -7.35 -5.25 16.74
CA VAL A 58 -8.61 -5.92 16.39
C VAL A 58 -9.01 -6.82 17.55
N THR A 59 -10.20 -6.60 18.11
CA THR A 59 -10.75 -7.37 19.23
C THR A 59 -11.84 -8.32 18.77
N ASP A 60 -12.30 -9.17 19.69
CA ASP A 60 -13.48 -10.03 19.52
C ASP A 60 -13.38 -11.02 18.35
N LEU A 61 -12.16 -11.46 18.03
CA LEU A 61 -11.92 -12.44 16.98
C LEU A 61 -12.35 -13.84 17.45
N ALA A 62 -13.18 -14.49 16.64
CA ALA A 62 -13.50 -15.90 16.82
C ALA A 62 -12.27 -16.78 16.58
N ALA A 63 -12.19 -17.93 17.24
CA ALA A 63 -11.18 -18.92 16.92
C ALA A 63 -11.31 -19.39 15.47
N GLY A 64 -10.19 -19.46 14.75
CA GLY A 64 -10.18 -19.75 13.32
C GLY A 64 -8.88 -19.35 12.63
N GLU A 65 -8.80 -19.60 11.34
CA GLU A 65 -7.69 -19.16 10.50
C GLU A 65 -8.04 -17.88 9.76
N TYR A 66 -7.10 -16.93 9.74
CA TYR A 66 -7.28 -15.64 9.10
C TYR A 66 -6.15 -15.36 8.12
N GLU A 67 -6.51 -15.02 6.88
CA GLU A 67 -5.58 -14.49 5.89
C GLU A 67 -5.45 -12.98 6.08
N LEU A 68 -4.29 -12.55 6.56
CA LEU A 68 -3.96 -11.14 6.73
C LEU A 68 -3.18 -10.63 5.52
N LYS A 69 -3.51 -9.41 5.08
CA LYS A 69 -2.75 -8.68 4.07
C LYS A 69 -2.47 -7.27 4.60
N ALA A 70 -1.21 -6.90 4.64
CA ALA A 70 -0.76 -5.54 4.89
C ALA A 70 -0.28 -4.93 3.58
N ALA A 71 -0.79 -3.75 3.23
CA ALA A 71 -0.29 -3.01 2.07
C ALA A 71 -0.04 -1.56 2.46
N LYS A 72 1.15 -1.07 2.09
CA LYS A 72 1.48 0.34 2.13
C LYS A 72 1.88 0.75 0.71
N PRO A 73 1.40 1.87 0.19
CA PRO A 73 1.87 2.37 -1.08
C PRO A 73 3.41 2.45 -1.09
N GLY A 74 4.03 1.88 -2.11
CA GLY A 74 5.49 1.86 -2.32
C GLY A 74 6.14 0.55 -1.90
N TYR A 75 5.36 -0.41 -1.41
CA TYR A 75 5.86 -1.66 -0.87
C TYR A 75 5.09 -2.84 -1.42
N GLU A 76 5.78 -3.99 -1.57
CA GLU A 76 5.09 -5.23 -1.85
C GLU A 76 4.12 -5.57 -0.70
N PRO A 77 2.85 -5.92 -0.99
CA PRO A 77 1.92 -6.32 0.04
C PRO A 77 2.41 -7.58 0.76
N ILE A 78 2.47 -7.52 2.08
CA ILE A 78 2.86 -8.65 2.91
C ILE A 78 1.59 -9.43 3.24
N LYS A 79 1.60 -10.73 2.95
CA LYS A 79 0.52 -11.65 3.33
C LYS A 79 1.00 -12.60 4.41
N LYS A 80 0.11 -12.92 5.36
CA LYS A 80 0.38 -13.88 6.43
C LYS A 80 -0.90 -14.58 6.82
N VAL A 81 -0.85 -15.90 7.00
CA VAL A 81 -1.95 -16.65 7.64
C VAL A 81 -1.65 -16.75 9.13
N VAL A 82 -2.64 -16.46 9.96
CA VAL A 82 -2.56 -16.62 11.42
C VAL A 82 -3.69 -17.51 11.92
N THR A 83 -3.36 -18.40 12.85
CA THR A 83 -4.34 -19.24 13.55
C THR A 83 -4.67 -18.57 14.88
N VAL A 84 -5.93 -18.19 15.06
CA VAL A 84 -6.48 -17.60 16.28
C VAL A 84 -7.12 -18.69 17.11
N LYS A 85 -6.73 -18.78 18.40
CA LYS A 85 -7.39 -19.62 19.39
C LYS A 85 -8.19 -18.73 20.36
N ASP A 86 -9.18 -19.33 21.02
CA ASP A 86 -10.06 -18.61 21.93
C ASP A 86 -9.27 -17.88 23.03
N SER A 87 -9.67 -16.64 23.33
CA SER A 87 -9.08 -15.78 24.36
C SER A 87 -7.57 -15.53 24.21
N GLN A 88 -6.98 -15.72 23.01
CA GLN A 88 -5.55 -15.51 22.75
C GLN A 88 -5.24 -14.08 22.32
N ALA A 89 -4.13 -13.52 22.80
CA ALA A 89 -3.53 -12.32 22.21
C ALA A 89 -2.45 -12.70 21.19
N ILE A 90 -2.52 -12.13 19.99
CA ILE A 90 -1.58 -12.38 18.89
C ILE A 90 -0.97 -11.07 18.45
N GLU A 91 0.35 -11.10 18.24
CA GLU A 91 1.09 -9.96 17.70
C GLU A 91 1.61 -10.30 16.30
N TRP A 92 1.36 -9.39 15.35
CA TRP A 92 1.99 -9.43 14.03
C TRP A 92 2.72 -8.12 13.75
N THR A 93 4.05 -8.19 13.74
CA THR A 93 4.91 -7.06 13.39
C THR A 93 5.15 -7.02 11.88
N ILE A 94 4.85 -5.87 11.27
CA ILE A 94 5.07 -5.60 9.86
C ILE A 94 6.41 -4.89 9.70
N THR A 95 7.36 -5.59 9.09
CA THR A 95 8.62 -5.00 8.61
C THR A 95 8.52 -4.86 7.11
N LEU A 96 8.32 -3.63 6.63
CA LEU A 96 8.33 -3.33 5.20
C LEU A 96 9.77 -3.48 4.70
N GLN A 97 10.00 -4.45 3.81
CA GLN A 97 11.26 -4.53 3.08
C GLN A 97 11.27 -3.41 2.03
N GLU A 98 12.39 -2.73 1.87
CA GLU A 98 12.54 -1.70 0.83
C GLU A 98 12.10 -2.29 -0.53
N PRO A 99 11.37 -1.52 -1.35
CA PRO A 99 10.95 -2.01 -2.66
C PRO A 99 12.17 -2.35 -3.50
N VAL A 100 12.42 -3.64 -3.65
CA VAL A 100 13.25 -4.18 -4.72
C VAL A 100 12.44 -3.92 -5.98
N MET A 101 12.78 -2.83 -6.69
CA MET A 101 12.20 -2.53 -7.99
C MET A 101 12.23 -3.81 -8.83
N LYS A 102 11.05 -4.36 -9.17
CA LYS A 102 10.99 -5.54 -10.05
C LYS A 102 11.65 -5.16 -11.35
N ALA A 103 12.74 -5.85 -11.67
CA ALA A 103 13.60 -5.59 -12.83
C ALA A 103 12.83 -5.60 -14.17
N GLU A 104 11.62 -6.13 -14.16
CA GLU A 104 10.71 -6.32 -15.29
C GLU A 104 10.07 -4.99 -15.76
N ASP A 105 9.87 -4.01 -14.85
CA ASP A 105 9.23 -2.72 -15.15
C ASP A 105 10.23 -1.57 -15.44
N ALA A 106 11.55 -1.87 -15.44
CA ALA A 106 12.63 -0.89 -15.49
C ALA A 106 13.23 -0.64 -16.89
N VAL A 107 12.72 -1.28 -17.95
CA VAL A 107 13.24 -1.06 -19.32
C VAL A 107 12.22 -0.30 -20.15
N ILE A 108 12.05 0.99 -19.86
CA ILE A 108 11.57 1.91 -20.90
C ILE A 108 12.78 2.29 -21.74
N ARG A 109 12.96 1.59 -22.86
CA ARG A 109 13.90 1.99 -23.90
C ARG A 109 13.42 3.34 -24.43
N LEU A 110 14.09 4.41 -24.02
CA LEU A 110 13.97 5.73 -24.64
C LEU A 110 13.99 5.53 -26.16
N GLU A 111 12.84 5.75 -26.80
CA GLU A 111 12.72 5.55 -28.25
C GLU A 111 13.84 6.31 -28.97
N SER A 112 14.55 5.53 -29.79
CA SER A 112 15.82 5.70 -30.47
C SER A 112 16.02 6.97 -31.36
N SER A 113 15.62 8.15 -30.90
CA SER A 113 15.91 9.43 -31.60
C SER A 113 17.03 10.25 -30.95
N MET A 114 17.52 9.85 -29.77
CA MET A 114 18.61 10.56 -29.06
C MET A 114 19.79 9.65 -28.68
N ILE A 115 20.20 8.71 -29.54
CA ILE A 115 21.57 8.19 -29.43
C ILE A 115 22.52 9.22 -30.04
N LYS A 116 22.68 10.36 -29.36
CA LYS A 116 23.99 10.99 -29.33
C LYS A 116 24.85 10.02 -28.50
N SER A 117 26.01 9.63 -29.02
CA SER A 117 27.02 8.83 -28.32
C SER A 117 27.63 9.61 -27.14
N GLY A 118 26.79 10.10 -26.24
CA GLY A 118 27.16 10.92 -25.10
C GLY A 118 27.20 10.11 -23.80
N PRO A 119 27.83 10.66 -22.76
CA PRO A 119 27.74 10.10 -21.42
C PRO A 119 26.27 9.96 -20.99
N VAL A 120 25.96 8.88 -20.27
CA VAL A 120 24.63 8.58 -19.75
C VAL A 120 24.68 8.23 -18.27
N GLY A 121 23.56 8.42 -17.58
CA GLY A 121 23.33 8.00 -16.21
C GLY A 121 22.01 7.25 -16.03
N THR A 122 21.61 7.09 -14.78
CA THR A 122 20.39 6.42 -14.35
C THR A 122 19.60 7.33 -13.43
N ILE A 123 18.28 7.33 -13.57
CA ILE A 123 17.37 8.03 -12.64
C ILE A 123 16.46 7.01 -11.98
N VAL A 124 16.21 7.17 -10.68
CA VAL A 124 15.21 6.42 -9.92
C VAL A 124 14.20 7.41 -9.34
N VAL A 125 12.93 7.29 -9.73
CA VAL A 125 11.85 8.21 -9.35
C VAL A 125 10.80 7.47 -8.53
N ARG A 126 10.47 8.02 -7.36
CA ARG A 126 9.48 7.49 -6.42
C ARG A 126 8.50 8.58 -5.98
N SER A 127 7.32 8.18 -5.49
CA SER A 127 6.36 9.15 -4.95
C SER A 127 5.54 8.64 -3.76
N ILE A 128 5.13 9.59 -2.91
CA ILE A 128 4.17 9.39 -1.84
C ILE A 128 3.06 10.46 -1.97
N PRO A 129 1.79 10.07 -2.19
CA PRO A 129 1.29 8.73 -2.49
C PRO A 129 1.79 8.19 -3.84
N LEU A 130 1.74 6.86 -4.02
CA LEU A 130 2.15 6.16 -5.25
C LEU A 130 1.33 6.56 -6.49
N ASN A 131 1.82 6.13 -7.66
CA ASN A 131 1.20 6.25 -8.97
C ASN A 131 1.16 7.69 -9.52
N ALA A 132 2.14 8.52 -9.15
CA ALA A 132 2.34 9.80 -9.81
C ALA A 132 2.82 9.59 -11.25
N GLU A 133 2.22 10.29 -12.21
CA GLU A 133 2.65 10.31 -13.61
C GLU A 133 4.01 11.00 -13.73
N VAL A 134 4.94 10.38 -14.45
CA VAL A 134 6.32 10.80 -14.61
C VAL A 134 6.52 11.43 -15.98
N PHE A 135 7.03 12.66 -16.01
CA PHE A 135 7.47 13.35 -17.21
C PHE A 135 8.92 13.77 -17.04
N LEU A 136 9.78 13.40 -17.99
CA LEU A 136 11.17 13.86 -18.06
C LEU A 136 11.33 14.66 -19.35
N ASP A 137 11.73 15.93 -19.21
CA ASP A 137 11.87 16.89 -20.31
C ASP A 137 10.59 16.97 -21.18
N GLY A 138 9.42 16.95 -20.52
CA GLY A 138 8.12 16.96 -21.17
C GLY A 138 7.66 15.64 -21.79
N LYS A 139 8.50 14.60 -21.84
CA LYS A 139 8.12 13.26 -22.33
C LYS A 139 7.59 12.38 -21.19
N SER A 140 6.48 11.67 -21.42
CA SER A 140 5.89 10.77 -20.42
C SER A 140 6.64 9.42 -20.32
N PHE A 141 6.80 8.93 -19.08
CA PHE A 141 7.45 7.66 -18.73
C PHE A 141 6.57 6.75 -17.87
N GLY A 142 5.24 6.93 -17.94
CA GLY A 142 4.28 6.18 -17.13
C GLY A 142 4.19 6.71 -15.71
N VAL A 143 4.05 5.83 -14.72
CA VAL A 143 3.87 6.21 -13.30
C VAL A 143 5.01 5.72 -12.41
N THR A 144 5.22 6.35 -11.24
CA THR A 144 6.16 5.90 -10.18
C THR A 144 5.69 4.61 -9.50
N ASP A 145 6.56 3.73 -9.00
CA ASP A 145 8.04 3.85 -8.98
C ASP A 145 8.66 3.51 -10.35
N ARG A 146 9.70 4.24 -10.74
CA ARG A 146 10.33 4.07 -12.07
C ARG A 146 11.84 4.20 -12.01
N LYS A 147 12.53 3.30 -12.71
CA LYS A 147 13.97 3.42 -13.02
C LYS A 147 14.15 3.71 -14.50
N LEU A 148 14.82 4.79 -14.84
CA LEU A 148 15.14 5.19 -16.20
C LEU A 148 16.64 4.99 -16.43
N LEU A 149 16.96 4.11 -17.37
CA LEU A 149 18.34 3.79 -17.77
C LEU A 149 18.73 4.57 -19.01
N TYR A 150 20.04 4.78 -19.17
CA TYR A 150 20.63 5.42 -20.36
C TYR A 150 20.10 6.85 -20.59
N VAL A 151 19.83 7.58 -19.50
CA VAL A 151 19.41 8.98 -19.58
C VAL A 151 20.65 9.83 -19.88
N PRO A 152 20.63 10.75 -20.87
CA PRO A 152 21.79 11.58 -21.18
C PRO A 152 22.35 12.29 -19.94
N ALA A 153 23.67 12.37 -19.79
CA ALA A 153 24.26 13.17 -18.73
C ALA A 153 24.16 14.66 -19.10
N ALA A 154 23.16 15.33 -18.55
CA ALA A 154 22.83 16.73 -18.78
C ALA A 154 21.92 17.27 -17.66
N ARG A 155 21.55 18.54 -17.74
CA ARG A 155 20.45 19.10 -16.96
C ARG A 155 19.11 18.58 -17.49
N HIS A 156 18.27 18.13 -16.58
CA HIS A 156 16.94 17.60 -16.88
C HIS A 156 15.87 18.27 -16.02
N GLU A 157 14.66 18.36 -16.55
CA GLU A 157 13.46 18.72 -15.80
C GLU A 157 12.62 17.47 -15.55
N LEU A 158 12.40 17.15 -14.27
CA LEU A 158 11.43 16.13 -13.85
C LEU A 158 10.14 16.82 -13.43
N LYS A 159 9.03 16.43 -14.05
CA LYS A 159 7.68 16.75 -13.60
C LYS A 159 6.95 15.50 -13.16
N LEU A 160 6.31 15.58 -12.00
CA LEU A 160 5.47 14.52 -11.44
C LEU A 160 4.04 15.04 -11.21
N VAL A 161 3.04 14.27 -11.63
CA VAL A 161 1.63 14.65 -11.48
C VAL A 161 0.88 13.58 -10.68
N PHE A 162 0.23 13.97 -9.58
CA PHE A 162 -0.63 13.09 -8.79
C PHE A 162 -1.96 13.76 -8.49
N GLN A 163 -3.06 13.20 -8.99
CA GLN A 163 -4.42 13.73 -8.81
C GLN A 163 -4.53 15.22 -9.19
N GLY A 164 -3.92 15.62 -10.31
CA GLY A 164 -3.93 17.00 -10.81
C GLY A 164 -2.99 17.96 -10.09
N ARG A 165 -2.26 17.53 -9.06
CA ARG A 165 -1.18 18.32 -8.45
C ARG A 165 0.14 18.02 -9.12
N GLU A 166 0.92 19.05 -9.40
CA GLU A 166 2.22 18.94 -10.04
C GLU A 166 3.35 19.28 -9.07
N LEU A 167 4.44 18.52 -9.14
CA LEU A 167 5.74 18.86 -8.55
C LEU A 167 6.78 18.83 -9.66
N VAL A 168 7.69 19.80 -9.65
CA VAL A 168 8.73 19.98 -10.66
C VAL A 168 10.08 20.12 -9.97
N ALA A 169 11.12 19.49 -10.53
CA ALA A 169 12.50 19.63 -10.10
C ALA A 169 13.45 19.64 -11.30
N ASP A 170 14.40 20.56 -11.27
CA ASP A 170 15.59 20.52 -12.11
C ASP A 170 16.70 19.72 -11.41
N PHE A 171 17.45 18.93 -12.15
CA PHE A 171 18.66 18.27 -11.64
C PHE A 171 19.70 18.09 -12.75
N ASP A 172 20.97 18.07 -12.37
CA ASP A 172 22.08 17.73 -13.26
C ASP A 172 22.40 16.26 -13.11
N LEU A 173 22.38 15.51 -14.21
CA LEU A 173 22.78 14.11 -14.26
C LEU A 173 24.20 13.96 -14.83
N GLN A 174 25.06 13.27 -14.10
CA GLN A 174 26.42 12.97 -14.52
C GLN A 174 26.55 11.58 -15.15
N LYS A 175 27.69 11.37 -15.81
CA LYS A 175 28.05 10.08 -16.41
C LYS A 175 28.11 8.99 -15.32
N ASP A 176 27.50 7.84 -15.59
CA ASP A 176 27.49 6.66 -14.72
C ASP A 176 26.89 6.91 -13.32
N GLU A 177 26.23 8.07 -13.14
CA GLU A 177 25.54 8.44 -11.91
C GLU A 177 24.20 7.69 -11.78
N THR A 178 23.81 7.34 -10.55
CA THR A 178 22.40 7.07 -10.23
C THR A 178 21.85 8.21 -9.39
N HIS A 179 20.87 8.93 -9.96
CA HIS A 179 20.17 10.03 -9.30
C HIS A 179 18.83 9.53 -8.74
N PHE A 180 18.60 9.68 -7.44
CA PHE A 180 17.37 9.28 -6.76
C PHE A 180 16.49 10.50 -6.48
N LEU A 181 15.22 10.42 -6.87
CA LEU A 181 14.22 11.49 -6.71
C LEU A 181 13.01 10.93 -5.97
N MET A 182 12.67 11.54 -4.84
CA MET A 182 11.52 11.19 -4.02
C MET A 182 10.55 12.37 -3.96
N ALA A 183 9.39 12.23 -4.61
CA ALA A 183 8.32 13.22 -4.49
C ALA A 183 7.42 12.93 -3.28
N ASP A 184 7.30 13.90 -2.39
CA ASP A 184 6.32 13.89 -1.32
C ASP A 184 5.21 14.90 -1.66
N PHE A 185 4.08 14.40 -2.17
CA PHE A 185 2.89 15.21 -2.47
C PHE A 185 2.11 15.61 -1.21
N LYS A 186 2.40 15.04 -0.04
CA LYS A 186 1.86 15.53 1.24
C LYS A 186 2.62 16.80 1.68
N GLN A 187 3.95 16.81 1.51
CA GLN A 187 4.81 17.95 1.86
C GLN A 187 5.00 18.96 0.73
N GLY A 188 4.62 18.61 -0.50
CA GLY A 188 4.74 19.48 -1.67
C GLY A 188 6.19 19.70 -2.12
N ARG A 189 7.07 18.71 -1.95
CA ARG A 189 8.49 18.82 -2.31
C ARG A 189 9.03 17.56 -2.98
N ILE A 190 10.11 17.74 -3.74
CA ILE A 190 10.94 16.64 -4.26
C ILE A 190 12.28 16.69 -3.53
N GLU A 191 12.66 15.57 -2.93
CA GLU A 191 14.00 15.36 -2.36
C GLU A 191 14.86 14.61 -3.36
N SER A 192 16.12 15.03 -3.52
CA SER A 192 17.08 14.40 -4.42
C SER A 192 18.33 13.92 -3.69
N GLN A 193 18.87 12.78 -4.12
CA GLN A 193 20.14 12.25 -3.66
C GLN A 193 20.90 11.60 -4.81
N THR A 194 22.19 11.92 -4.91
CA THR A 194 23.10 11.32 -5.88
C THR A 194 23.90 10.19 -5.25
N MET A 195 24.05 9.07 -5.97
CA MET A 195 25.07 8.07 -5.68
C MET A 195 26.01 7.94 -6.88
N MET A 196 27.30 8.16 -6.64
CA MET A 196 28.37 7.87 -7.59
C MET A 196 28.66 6.37 -7.55
N MET A 197 28.68 5.70 -8.70
CA MET A 197 29.27 4.36 -8.81
C MET A 197 30.78 4.52 -8.56
N ALA A 198 31.30 3.83 -7.54
CA ALA A 198 32.75 3.78 -7.32
C ALA A 198 33.40 3.10 -8.53
N SER A 199 34.33 3.80 -9.16
CA SER A 199 35.16 3.32 -10.27
C SER A 199 36.13 2.24 -9.83
#